data_AF-A0A952F930-F1
#
_entry.id   AF-A0A952F930-F1
#
_cell.length_a   1.000
_cell.length_b   1.000
_cell.length_c   1.000
_cell.angle_alpha   90.00
_cell.angle_beta   90.00
_cell.angle_gamma   90.00
#
_symmetry.space_group_name_H-M   'P 1'
#
loop_
_entity.id
_entity.type
_entity.pdbx_description
1 polymer ?
#
loop_
_entity_poly.entity_id
_entity_poly.type
_entity_poly.pdbx_seq_one_letter_code
_entity_poly.pdbx_strand_id
1 'polypeptide(L)'
;VTTSEQHTHDKADWHAEQSDEELLKRLLQDHNRWTGSKRARELLDNWSESRLKFVKVFPNEYKKALIERKERRLEAATETTRAQVATNQEAVAAK
;
A
#
# COMPACT_ATOMS: atom_id res chain seq x y z
N VAL A 1 -19.34 21.95 -3.11
CA VAL A 1 -19.25 20.71 -3.92
C VAL A 1 -18.27 19.82 -3.17
N THR A 2 -18.78 19.14 -2.12
CA THR A 2 -18.99 17.67 -2.01
C THR A 2 -17.66 16.91 -1.95
N THR A 3 -17.37 15.99 -1.04
CA THR A 3 -18.04 15.41 0.13
C THR A 3 -16.92 14.74 0.90
N SER A 4 -16.91 14.87 2.22
CA SER A 4 -16.13 14.05 3.14
C SER A 4 -16.59 12.59 3.00
N GLU A 5 -15.95 11.82 2.11
CA GLU A 5 -16.24 10.40 1.96
C GLU A 5 -15.53 9.60 3.08
N GLN A 6 -16.38 8.92 3.83
CA GLN A 6 -16.07 8.03 4.93
C GLN A 6 -15.14 6.92 4.43
N HIS A 7 -13.94 6.81 5.02
CA HIS A 7 -12.97 5.77 4.66
C HIS A 7 -13.38 4.42 5.25
N THR A 8 -14.21 3.68 4.53
CA THR A 8 -14.12 2.21 4.53
C THR A 8 -13.16 1.84 3.40
N HIS A 9 -11.86 1.74 3.70
CA HIS A 9 -10.87 1.37 2.70
C HIS A 9 -10.76 -0.16 2.62
N ASP A 10 -10.93 -0.67 1.40
CA ASP A 10 -10.73 -2.06 1.04
C ASP A 10 -9.26 -2.45 1.32
N LYS A 11 -9.00 -3.73 1.58
CA LYS A 11 -7.66 -4.25 1.95
C LYS A 11 -6.60 -3.98 0.86
N ALA A 12 -7.06 -3.65 -0.34
CA ALA A 12 -6.27 -3.29 -1.51
C ALA A 12 -5.49 -1.97 -1.37
N ASP A 13 -5.89 -1.07 -0.46
CA ASP A 13 -5.24 0.23 -0.27
C ASP A 13 -4.21 0.26 0.87
N TRP A 14 -3.94 -0.90 1.48
CA TRP A 14 -2.96 -1.04 2.56
C TRP A 14 -1.52 -0.88 2.04
N HIS A 15 -0.68 -0.18 2.80
CA HIS A 15 0.74 -0.06 2.51
C HIS A 15 1.53 -1.12 3.30
N ALA A 16 2.21 -2.00 2.57
CA ALA A 16 3.08 -3.03 3.14
C ALA A 16 2.39 -3.86 4.26
N GLU A 17 1.18 -4.34 3.98
CA GLU A 17 0.37 -5.19 4.87
C GLU A 17 -0.14 -4.52 6.16
N GLN A 18 0.07 -3.21 6.32
CA GLN A 18 -0.42 -2.42 7.45
C GLN A 18 -1.49 -1.44 6.99
N SER A 19 -2.45 -1.16 7.88
CA SER A 19 -3.36 -0.05 7.66
C SER A 19 -2.60 1.28 7.70
N ASP A 20 -3.07 2.28 6.95
CA ASP A 20 -2.44 3.61 6.96
C ASP A 20 -2.36 4.21 8.36
N GLU A 21 -3.35 3.92 9.20
CA GLU A 21 -3.41 4.39 10.58
C GLU A 21 -2.30 3.79 11.44
N GLU A 22 -2.09 2.48 11.35
CA GLU A 22 -1.03 1.80 12.11
C GLU A 22 0.34 2.31 11.69
N LEU A 23 0.56 2.45 10.38
CA LEU A 23 1.80 3.00 9.85
C LEU A 23 2.03 4.43 10.34
N LEU A 24 1.01 5.30 10.24
CA LEU A 24 1.11 6.70 10.68
C LEU A 24 1.40 6.79 12.18
N LYS A 25 0.73 5.98 13.00
CA LYS A 25 0.95 5.95 14.45
C LYS A 25 2.37 5.49 14.78
N ARG A 26 2.87 4.46 14.11
CA ARG A 26 4.25 3.96 14.27
C ARG A 26 5.27 5.05 13.93
N LEU A 27 5.07 5.77 12.83
CA LEU A 27 5.97 6.86 12.42
C LEU A 27 5.99 8.01 13.44
N LEU A 28 4.84 8.38 14.01
CA LEU A 28 4.77 9.37 15.08
C LEU A 28 5.48 8.90 16.35
N GLN A 29 5.32 7.63 16.72
CA GLN A 29 6.01 7.03 17.87
C GLN A 29 7.52 7.05 17.68
N ASP A 30 8.01 6.60 16.52
CA ASP A 30 9.42 6.65 16.15
C ASP A 30 9.93 8.10 16.23
N HIS A 31 9.23 9.03 15.60
CA HIS A 31 9.61 10.45 15.61
C HIS A 31 9.73 11.01 17.04
N ASN A 32 8.75 10.74 17.92
CA ASN A 32 8.81 11.15 19.33
C ASN A 32 9.99 10.49 20.05
N ARG A 33 10.23 9.18 19.83
CA ARG A 33 11.34 8.45 20.45
C ARG A 33 12.71 9.02 20.06
N TRP A 34 12.90 9.35 18.78
CA TRP A 34 14.21 9.80 18.27
C TRP A 34 14.47 11.30 18.46
N THR A 35 13.42 12.13 18.56
CA THR A 35 13.56 13.60 18.63
C THR A 35 13.07 14.23 19.92
N GLY A 36 12.30 13.50 20.74
CA GLY A 36 11.63 14.05 21.92
C GLY A 36 10.48 15.01 21.61
N SER A 37 10.00 15.05 20.36
CA SER A 37 8.97 15.99 19.88
C SER A 37 7.71 16.01 20.77
N LYS A 38 7.52 17.14 21.48
CA LYS A 38 6.31 17.41 22.27
C LYS A 38 5.05 17.34 21.41
N ARG A 39 5.13 17.82 20.17
CA ARG A 39 4.00 17.82 19.24
C ARG A 39 3.58 16.40 18.87
N ALA A 40 4.54 15.52 18.59
CA ALA A 40 4.22 14.12 18.30
C ALA A 40 3.61 13.41 19.52
N ARG A 41 4.07 13.73 20.74
CA ARG A 41 3.45 13.26 21.98
C ARG A 41 1.99 13.69 22.10
N GLU A 42 1.69 14.98 21.94
CA GLU A 42 0.31 15.49 21.99
C GLU A 42 -0.63 14.81 20.97
N LEU A 43 -0.13 14.56 19.75
CA LEU A 43 -0.88 13.86 18.71
C LEU A 43 -1.15 12.40 19.07
N LEU A 44 -0.19 11.73 19.72
CA LEU A 44 -0.32 10.34 20.17
C LEU A 44 -1.23 10.22 21.40
N ASP A 45 -1.17 11.19 22.32
CA ASP A 45 -2.01 11.22 23.52
C ASP A 45 -3.49 11.40 23.15
N ASN A 46 -3.78 12.22 22.14
CA ASN A 46 -5.12 12.47 21.63
C ASN A 46 -5.36 11.78 20.27
N TRP A 47 -4.93 10.53 20.14
CA TRP A 47 -4.86 9.84 18.84
C TRP A 47 -6.20 9.75 18.11
N SER A 48 -7.28 9.39 18.82
CA SER A 48 -8.63 9.21 18.25
C SER A 48 -9.13 10.45 17.51
N GLU A 49 -8.84 11.64 18.03
CA GLU A 49 -9.22 12.90 17.42
C GLU A 49 -8.18 13.39 16.40
N SER A 50 -6.90 13.22 16.71
CA SER A 50 -5.80 13.72 15.90
C SER A 50 -5.71 13.00 14.56
N ARG A 51 -5.96 11.68 14.53
CA ARG A 51 -5.92 10.88 13.30
C ARG A 51 -6.88 11.39 12.22
N LEU A 52 -8.01 11.96 12.62
CA LEU A 52 -9.05 12.46 11.69
C LEU A 52 -8.61 13.73 10.94
N LYS A 53 -7.55 14.38 11.41
CA LYS A 53 -7.01 15.63 10.83
C LYS A 53 -5.93 15.36 9.78
N PHE A 54 -5.51 14.11 9.60
CA PHE A 54 -4.52 13.75 8.60
C PHE A 54 -5.19 13.50 7.24
N VAL A 55 -4.57 14.03 6.19
CA VAL A 55 -4.99 13.81 4.80
C VAL A 55 -3.97 12.91 4.13
N LYS A 56 -4.43 11.76 3.63
CA LYS A 56 -3.61 10.90 2.78
C LYS A 56 -3.44 11.57 1.42
N VAL A 57 -2.22 11.97 1.10
CA VAL A 57 -1.89 12.55 -0.21
C VAL A 57 -1.19 11.50 -1.03
N PHE A 58 -1.77 11.17 -2.19
CA PHE A 58 -1.18 10.25 -3.15
C PHE A 58 -0.91 11.00 -4.46
N PRO A 59 0.37 11.17 -4.86
CA PRO A 59 0.67 11.83 -6.13
C PRO A 59 0.12 11.04 -7.32
N ASN A 60 -0.51 11.73 -8.27
CA ASN A 60 -1.13 11.09 -9.44
C ASN A 60 -0.14 10.27 -10.26
N GLU A 61 1.04 10.82 -10.50
CA GLU A 61 2.10 10.15 -11.24
C GLU A 61 2.65 8.93 -10.49
N TYR A 62 2.69 8.99 -9.15
CA TYR A 62 3.07 7.84 -8.34
C TYR A 62 2.02 6.72 -8.42
N LYS A 63 0.73 7.07 -8.39
CA LYS A 63 -0.36 6.11 -8.60
C LYS A 63 -0.24 5.41 -9.96
N LYS A 64 0.01 6.17 -11.03
CA LYS A 64 0.24 5.61 -12.38
C LYS A 64 1.43 4.67 -12.42
N ALA A 65 2.58 5.10 -11.89
CA ALA A 65 3.79 4.27 -11.85
C ALA A 65 3.60 2.95 -11.08
N LEU A 66 2.79 2.95 -10.01
CA LEU A 66 2.46 1.73 -9.26
C LEU A 66 1.58 0.78 -10.09
N ILE A 67 0.59 1.31 -10.83
CA ILE A 67 -0.28 0.52 -11.71
C ILE A 67 0.54 -0.09 -12.84
N GLU A 68 1.34 0.69 -13.55
CA GLU A 68 2.19 0.21 -14.65
C GLU A 68 3.15 -0.89 -14.19
N ARG A 69 3.75 -0.73 -12.99
CA ARG A 69 4.65 -1.76 -12.43
C ARG A 69 3.89 -3.04 -12.07
N LYS A 70 2.63 -2.94 -11.65
CA LYS A 70 1.77 -4.09 -11.37
C LYS A 70 1.42 -4.82 -12.67
N GLU A 71 1.02 -4.08 -13.71
CA GLU A 71 0.71 -4.61 -15.04
C GLU A 71 1.90 -5.32 -15.66
N ARG A 72 3.09 -4.67 -15.71
CA ARG A 72 4.33 -5.31 -16.20
C ARG A 72 4.66 -6.62 -15.47
N ARG A 73 4.40 -6.70 -14.16
CA ARG A 73 4.62 -7.94 -13.40
C ARG A 73 3.61 -9.02 -13.74
N LEU A 74 2.35 -8.66 -13.96
CA LEU A 74 1.31 -9.59 -14.39
C LEU A 74 1.63 -10.14 -15.79
N GLU A 75 2.02 -9.27 -16.72
CA GLU A 75 2.43 -9.67 -18.08
C GLU A 75 3.60 -10.65 -18.03
N ALA A 76 4.70 -10.31 -17.34
CA ALA A 76 5.84 -11.21 -17.18
C ALA A 76 5.48 -12.56 -16.52
N ALA A 77 4.58 -12.54 -15.52
CA ALA A 77 4.10 -13.77 -14.88
C ALA A 77 3.25 -14.64 -15.83
N THR A 78 2.40 -14.03 -16.65
CA THR A 78 1.57 -14.75 -17.64
C THR A 78 2.39 -15.33 -18.79
N GLU A 79 3.41 -14.62 -19.26
CA GLU A 79 4.35 -15.12 -20.27
C GLU A 79 5.15 -16.31 -19.76
N THR A 80 5.67 -16.20 -18.53
CA THR A 80 6.40 -17.30 -17.86
C THR A 80 5.50 -18.53 -17.69
N THR A 81 4.24 -18.31 -17.28
CA THR A 81 3.25 -19.40 -17.12
C THR A 81 2.96 -20.06 -18.47
N ARG A 82 2.69 -19.29 -19.53
CA ARG A 82 2.46 -19.83 -20.88
C ARG A 82 3.66 -20.63 -21.41
N ALA A 83 4.87 -20.14 -21.21
CA ALA A 83 6.10 -20.84 -21.62
C ALA A 83 6.28 -22.16 -20.86
N GLN A 84 5.95 -22.21 -19.57
CA GLN A 84 5.98 -23.44 -18.76
C GLN A 84 4.87 -24.43 -19.13
N VAL A 85 3.69 -23.97 -19.54
CA VAL A 85 2.61 -24.87 -20.00
C VAL A 85 2.98 -25.51 -21.34
N ALA A 86 3.56 -24.75 -22.27
CA ALA A 86 3.98 -25.25 -23.59
C ALA A 86 5.09 -26.31 -23.48
N THR A 87 6.10 -26.05 -22.65
CA THR A 87 7.21 -27.00 -22.42
C THR A 87 6.77 -28.29 -21.73
N ASN A 88 5.82 -28.19 -20.78
CA ASN A 88 5.25 -29.39 -20.14
C ASN A 88 4.31 -30.17 -21.08
N GLN A 89 3.60 -29.50 -22.01
CA GLN A 89 2.75 -30.19 -22.99
C GLN A 89 3.56 -30.97 -24.04
N GLU A 90 4.67 -30.42 -24.53
CA GLU A 90 5.59 -31.15 -25.43
C GLU A 90 6.22 -32.37 -24.74
N ALA A 91 6.58 -32.27 -23.46
CA ALA A 91 7.15 -33.38 -22.70
C ALA A 91 6.15 -34.53 -22.44
N VAL A 92 4.84 -34.23 -22.41
CA VAL A 92 3.78 -35.24 -22.22
C VAL A 92 3.36 -35.88 -23.56
N ALA A 93 3.44 -35.14 -24.67
CA ALA A 93 3.14 -35.66 -26.01
C ALA A 93 4.23 -36.59 -26.59
N ALA A 94 5.44 -36.54 -26.04
CA ALA A 94 6.58 -37.37 -26.47
C ALA A 94 6.71 -38.72 -25.73
N LYS A 95 5.68 -39.16 -25.00
CA LYS A 95 5.66 -40.40 -24.21
C LYS A 95 4.60 -41.39 -24.65
#